data_AF-A0AAV3BKH8-F1
#
_entry.id   AF-A0AAV3BKH8-F1
#
_cell.length_a   1.000
_cell.length_b   1.000
_cell.length_c   1.000
_cell.angle_alpha   90.00
_cell.angle_beta   90.00
_cell.angle_gamma   90.00
#
_symmetry.space_group_name_H-M   'P 1'
#
loop_
_entity.id
_entity.type
_entity.pdbx_description
1 polymer ?
#
loop_
_entity_poly.entity_id
_entity_poly.type
_entity_poly.pdbx_seq_one_letter_code
_entity_poly.pdbx_strand_id
1 'polypeptide(L)'
;MRLNEVLDYKLNKLDMSQKELEELKMQLLDNAEEMKKDFLEEGFSEEEAQKKALDSIELDELIKSIKESSIKKYLTLNRILATIFVVIYSGFLIKCISHTAGMGSDLLESSYIPFRFSINLVKHLMNYKGPIYEELYILDQSFILMLFIPFGILIPIVINKCNSLKANLKIFIVFILFFSLIFYPRHFNFDLTVLRILACILGFYILRFFINRSKAKQ
;
A
#
# COMPACT_ATOMS: atom_id res chain seq x y z
N MET A 1 18.07 40.70 -8.31
CA MET A 1 17.92 39.59 -7.33
C MET A 1 19.22 38.80 -7.38
N ARG A 2 19.86 38.51 -6.24
CA ARG A 2 21.14 37.77 -6.26
C ARG A 2 20.86 36.30 -6.56
N LEU A 3 21.73 35.65 -7.33
CA LEU A 3 21.66 34.24 -7.73
C LEU A 3 21.30 33.31 -6.56
N ASN A 4 21.90 33.55 -5.40
CA ASN A 4 21.69 32.81 -4.16
C ASN A 4 20.23 32.89 -3.65
N GLU A 5 19.58 34.06 -3.75
CA GLU A 5 18.19 34.27 -3.30
C GLU A 5 17.19 33.52 -4.19
N VAL A 6 17.47 33.45 -5.50
CA VAL A 6 16.63 32.74 -6.48
C VAL A 6 16.72 31.24 -6.26
N LEU A 7 17.94 30.73 -6.02
CA LEU A 7 18.17 29.32 -5.69
C LEU A 7 17.49 28.95 -4.36
N ASP A 8 17.62 29.76 -3.32
CA ASP A 8 16.93 29.51 -2.04
C ASP A 8 15.41 29.45 -2.19
N TYR A 9 14.82 30.40 -2.91
CA TYR A 9 13.37 30.44 -3.11
C TYR A 9 12.85 29.23 -3.88
N LYS A 10 13.59 28.77 -4.92
CA LYS A 10 13.17 27.65 -5.76
C LYS A 10 13.45 26.28 -5.12
N LEU A 11 14.61 26.11 -4.46
CA LEU A 11 15.03 24.84 -3.87
C LEU A 11 14.28 24.51 -2.57
N ASN A 12 13.87 25.52 -1.78
CA ASN A 12 13.07 25.29 -0.56
C ASN A 12 11.69 24.64 -0.81
N LYS A 13 11.28 24.49 -2.08
CA LYS A 13 10.06 23.77 -2.48
C LYS A 13 10.30 22.27 -2.76
N LEU A 14 11.52 21.78 -2.57
CA LEU A 14 11.90 20.38 -2.70
C LEU A 14 11.75 19.66 -1.36
N ASP A 15 11.20 18.46 -1.41
CA ASP A 15 11.00 17.61 -0.23
C ASP A 15 12.26 16.74 -0.04
N MET A 16 13.34 17.35 0.50
CA MET A 16 14.66 16.73 0.70
C MET A 16 15.27 17.16 2.04
N SER A 17 16.29 16.42 2.51
CA SER A 17 16.93 16.75 3.79
C SER A 17 17.71 18.07 3.71
N GLN A 18 17.85 18.79 4.84
CA GLN A 18 18.59 20.07 4.87
C GLN A 18 20.03 19.92 4.35
N LYS A 19 20.68 18.80 4.68
CA LYS A 19 22.04 18.50 4.22
C LYS A 19 22.10 18.33 2.69
N GLU A 20 21.21 17.55 2.11
CA GLU A 20 21.16 17.35 0.65
C GLU A 20 20.79 18.65 -0.07
N LEU A 21 19.93 19.49 0.54
CA LEU A 21 19.54 20.79 -0.01
C LEU A 21 20.71 21.77 -0.03
N GLU A 22 21.50 21.83 1.04
CA GLU A 22 22.71 22.66 1.11
C GLU A 22 23.79 22.20 0.12
N GLU A 23 24.00 20.88 -0.02
CA GLU A 23 24.94 20.32 -1.00
C GLU A 23 24.51 20.64 -2.44
N LEU A 24 23.23 20.45 -2.77
CA LEU A 24 22.69 20.77 -4.09
C LEU A 24 22.79 22.27 -4.38
N LYS A 25 22.51 23.11 -3.37
CA LYS A 25 22.62 24.57 -3.48
C LYS A 25 24.04 25.01 -3.77
N MET A 26 25.05 24.45 -3.07
CA MET A 26 26.45 24.77 -3.36
C MET A 26 26.85 24.37 -4.77
N GLN A 27 26.50 23.16 -5.22
CA GLN A 27 26.82 22.72 -6.58
C GLN A 27 26.20 23.62 -7.66
N LEU A 28 24.95 24.06 -7.46
CA LEU A 28 24.28 24.95 -8.40
C LEU A 28 24.86 26.37 -8.37
N LEU A 29 25.30 26.85 -7.21
CA LEU A 29 26.00 28.14 -7.08
C LEU A 29 27.34 28.13 -7.81
N ASP A 30 28.16 27.10 -7.56
CA ASP A 30 29.48 26.99 -8.18
C ASP A 30 29.37 26.96 -9.71
N ASN A 31 28.46 26.13 -10.23
CA ASN A 31 28.23 25.98 -11.67
C ASN A 31 27.65 27.27 -12.30
N ALA A 32 26.77 27.97 -11.59
CA ALA A 32 26.22 29.25 -12.03
C ALA A 32 27.25 30.38 -12.06
N GLU A 33 28.17 30.41 -11.10
CA GLU A 33 29.26 31.38 -11.05
C GLU A 33 30.27 31.14 -12.17
N GLU A 34 30.56 29.88 -12.48
CA GLU A 34 31.39 29.49 -13.63
C GLU A 34 30.74 29.94 -14.95
N MET A 35 29.46 29.63 -15.19
CA MET A 35 28.73 30.10 -16.37
C MET A 35 28.64 31.62 -16.45
N LYS A 36 28.42 32.31 -15.32
CA LYS A 36 28.41 33.79 -15.28
C LYS A 36 29.76 34.33 -15.75
N LYS A 37 30.87 33.71 -15.34
CA LYS A 37 32.22 34.13 -15.74
C LYS A 37 32.43 33.97 -17.24
N ASP A 38 32.00 32.85 -17.83
CA ASP A 38 32.07 32.62 -19.28
C ASP A 38 31.29 33.69 -20.05
N PHE A 39 30.08 34.04 -19.61
CA PHE A 39 29.30 35.11 -20.25
C PHE A 39 29.92 36.50 -20.07
N LEU A 40 30.61 36.76 -18.97
CA LEU A 40 31.36 38.02 -18.80
C LEU A 40 32.55 38.08 -19.78
N GLU A 41 33.25 36.96 -20.00
CA GLU A 41 34.34 36.86 -20.97
C GLU A 41 33.84 37.00 -22.43
N GLU A 42 32.61 36.60 -22.71
CA GLU A 42 31.92 36.85 -24.00
C GLU A 42 31.46 38.32 -24.19
N GLY A 43 31.66 39.19 -23.19
CA GLY A 43 31.39 40.63 -23.28
C GLY A 43 29.97 41.05 -22.86
N PHE A 44 29.21 40.16 -22.21
CA PHE A 44 27.91 40.52 -21.63
C PHE A 44 28.05 41.40 -20.39
N SER A 45 27.07 42.26 -20.14
CA SER A 45 27.00 43.02 -18.90
C SER A 45 26.76 42.09 -17.70
N GLU A 46 27.12 42.52 -16.50
CA GLU A 46 27.01 41.68 -15.31
C GLU A 46 25.56 41.21 -15.02
N GLU A 47 24.58 42.06 -15.30
CA GLU A 47 23.16 41.71 -15.15
C GLU A 47 22.70 40.69 -16.22
N GLU A 48 23.18 40.83 -17.45
CA GLU A 48 22.85 39.90 -18.55
C GLU A 48 23.53 38.55 -18.38
N ALA A 49 24.80 38.53 -17.98
CA ALA A 49 25.55 37.32 -17.69
C ALA A 49 24.89 36.53 -16.55
N GLN A 50 24.44 37.22 -15.49
CA GLN A 50 23.74 36.58 -14.39
C GLN A 50 22.38 35.99 -14.81
N LYS A 51 21.63 36.71 -15.65
CA LYS A 51 20.35 36.22 -16.17
C LYS A 51 20.54 35.00 -17.07
N LYS A 52 21.52 35.03 -17.97
CA LYS A 52 21.86 33.90 -18.83
C LYS A 52 22.33 32.68 -18.04
N ALA A 53 23.15 32.86 -17.02
CA ALA A 53 23.56 31.75 -16.14
C ALA A 53 22.34 31.10 -15.47
N LEU A 54 21.40 31.89 -14.95
CA LEU A 54 20.15 31.39 -14.35
C LEU A 54 19.26 30.63 -15.34
N ASP A 55 19.12 31.13 -16.57
CA ASP A 55 18.32 30.49 -17.62
C ASP A 55 18.99 29.19 -18.11
N SER A 56 20.33 29.14 -18.13
CA SER A 56 21.13 27.99 -18.59
C SER A 56 21.09 26.80 -17.62
N ILE A 57 20.84 27.05 -16.34
CA ILE A 57 20.80 26.00 -15.30
C ILE A 57 19.52 25.14 -15.39
N GLU A 58 18.54 25.53 -16.22
CA GLU A 58 17.28 24.79 -16.42
C GLU A 58 16.66 24.31 -15.09
N LEU A 59 16.69 25.19 -14.08
CA LEU A 59 16.41 24.84 -12.68
C LEU A 59 15.02 24.17 -12.49
N ASP A 60 14.06 24.55 -13.34
CA ASP A 60 12.70 24.02 -13.30
C ASP A 60 12.63 22.56 -13.79
N GLU A 61 13.46 22.15 -14.76
CA GLU A 61 13.58 20.75 -15.19
C GLU A 61 14.28 19.89 -14.13
N LEU A 62 15.34 20.43 -13.53
CA LEU A 62 16.05 19.80 -12.41
C LEU A 62 15.12 19.53 -11.23
N ILE A 63 14.35 20.55 -10.80
CA ILE A 63 13.34 20.42 -9.73
C ILE A 63 12.29 19.36 -10.08
N LYS A 64 11.82 19.34 -11.34
CA LYS A 64 10.85 18.34 -11.81
C LYS A 64 11.42 16.92 -11.74
N SER A 65 12.65 16.71 -12.21
CA SER A 65 13.31 15.41 -12.18
C SER A 65 13.52 14.89 -10.75
N ILE A 66 13.91 15.78 -9.82
CA ILE A 66 14.10 15.45 -8.40
C ILE A 66 12.75 15.04 -7.79
N LYS A 67 11.68 15.80 -8.02
CA LYS A 67 10.33 15.45 -7.53
C LYS A 67 9.83 14.12 -8.10
N GLU A 68 10.03 13.86 -9.39
CA GLU A 68 9.64 12.59 -10.00
C GLU A 68 10.44 11.41 -9.41
N SER A 69 11.73 11.61 -9.13
CA SER A 69 12.59 10.59 -8.54
C SER A 69 12.22 10.28 -7.08
N SER A 70 11.90 11.30 -6.28
CA SER A 70 11.51 11.13 -4.87
C SER A 70 10.15 10.42 -4.75
N ILE A 71 9.19 10.78 -5.61
CA ILE A 71 7.89 10.09 -5.70
C ILE A 71 8.08 8.61 -6.06
N LYS A 72 8.93 8.30 -7.06
CA LYS A 72 9.25 6.91 -7.44
C LYS A 72 9.92 6.14 -6.29
N LYS A 73 10.84 6.78 -5.56
CA LYS A 73 11.53 6.18 -4.40
C LYS A 73 10.54 5.87 -3.28
N TYR A 74 9.65 6.81 -2.95
CA TYR A 74 8.61 6.64 -1.94
C TYR A 74 7.63 5.51 -2.28
N LEU A 75 7.15 5.46 -3.53
CA LEU A 75 6.29 4.37 -4.02
C LEU A 75 6.98 3.00 -3.92
N THR A 76 8.28 2.94 -4.21
CA THR A 76 9.08 1.71 -4.13
C THR A 76 9.28 1.26 -2.69
N LEU A 77 9.58 2.19 -1.78
CA LEU A 77 9.79 1.91 -0.36
C LEU A 77 8.49 1.41 0.30
N ASN A 78 7.37 2.08 0.06
CA ASN A 78 6.05 1.63 0.56
C ASN A 78 5.68 0.23 0.07
N ARG A 79 6.04 -0.10 -1.18
CA ARG A 79 5.83 -1.45 -1.73
C ARG A 79 6.66 -2.50 -1.01
N ILE A 80 7.94 -2.22 -0.72
CA ILE A 80 8.82 -3.13 0.02
C ILE A 80 8.27 -3.35 1.43
N LEU A 81 7.93 -2.28 2.14
CA LEU A 81 7.35 -2.37 3.49
C LEU A 81 6.03 -3.15 3.50
N ALA A 82 5.12 -2.85 2.56
CA ALA A 82 3.86 -3.59 2.44
C ALA A 82 4.09 -5.07 2.14
N THR A 83 5.10 -5.41 1.34
CA THR A 83 5.44 -6.80 1.01
C THR A 83 5.95 -7.55 2.25
N ILE A 84 6.89 -6.96 2.99
CA ILE A 84 7.40 -7.53 4.24
C ILE A 84 6.25 -7.75 5.22
N PHE A 85 5.38 -6.76 5.38
CA PHE A 85 4.23 -6.86 6.26
C PHE A 85 3.26 -7.97 5.81
N VAL A 86 2.97 -8.10 4.52
CA VAL A 86 2.13 -9.18 3.98
C VAL A 86 2.72 -10.56 4.27
N VAL A 87 4.04 -10.74 4.15
CA VAL A 87 4.71 -12.02 4.45
C VAL A 87 4.57 -12.38 5.92
N ILE A 88 4.90 -11.45 6.82
CA ILE A 88 4.78 -11.65 8.27
C ILE A 88 3.32 -11.93 8.65
N TYR A 89 2.40 -11.13 8.11
CA TYR A 89 0.97 -11.25 8.37
C TYR A 89 0.40 -12.58 7.85
N SER A 90 0.88 -13.07 6.72
CA SER A 90 0.50 -14.39 6.21
C SER A 90 0.92 -15.51 7.17
N GLY A 91 2.13 -15.43 7.75
CA GLY A 91 2.56 -16.37 8.79
C GLY A 91 1.68 -16.33 10.05
N PHE A 92 1.24 -15.13 10.46
CA PHE A 92 0.28 -14.97 11.56
C PHE A 92 -1.08 -15.60 11.24
N LEU A 93 -1.62 -15.38 10.03
CA LEU A 93 -2.87 -15.99 9.57
C LEU A 93 -2.81 -17.53 9.60
N ILE A 94 -1.69 -18.12 9.15
CA ILE A 94 -1.48 -19.57 9.22
C ILE A 94 -1.61 -20.05 10.66
N LYS A 95 -0.91 -19.38 11.60
CA LYS A 95 -0.93 -19.77 13.02
C LYS A 95 -2.33 -19.69 13.62
N CYS A 96 -3.09 -18.63 13.32
CA CYS A 96 -4.48 -18.48 13.77
C CYS A 96 -5.39 -19.58 13.24
N ILE A 97 -5.30 -19.89 11.94
CA ILE A 97 -6.13 -20.93 11.32
C ILE A 97 -5.76 -22.33 11.85
N SER A 98 -4.48 -22.60 12.09
CA SER A 98 -4.03 -23.89 12.66
C SER A 98 -4.53 -24.15 14.08
N HIS A 99 -4.84 -23.09 14.84
CA HIS A 99 -5.24 -23.18 16.25
C HIS A 99 -6.74 -22.95 16.48
N THR A 100 -7.56 -22.94 15.42
CA THR A 100 -9.02 -22.81 15.58
C THR A 100 -9.55 -23.98 16.40
N ALA A 101 -10.36 -23.67 17.40
CA ALA A 101 -11.18 -24.67 18.08
C ALA A 101 -12.03 -25.42 17.04
N GLY A 102 -12.31 -26.71 17.28
CA GLY A 102 -13.36 -27.42 16.54
C GLY A 102 -12.91 -28.55 15.61
N MET A 103 -12.21 -29.55 16.14
CA MET A 103 -12.31 -30.90 15.57
C MET A 103 -13.56 -31.58 16.13
N GLY A 104 -14.75 -31.27 15.60
CA GLY A 104 -15.97 -32.01 15.98
C GLY A 104 -17.27 -31.22 16.13
N SER A 105 -17.35 -29.96 15.67
CA SER A 105 -18.63 -29.26 15.62
C SER A 105 -19.50 -29.77 14.47
N ASP A 106 -20.79 -30.02 14.72
CA ASP A 106 -21.79 -30.36 13.70
C ASP A 106 -21.86 -29.32 12.56
N LEU A 107 -21.40 -28.09 12.82
CA LEU A 107 -21.29 -27.04 11.81
C LEU A 107 -20.39 -27.45 10.63
N LEU A 108 -19.36 -28.25 10.88
CA LEU A 108 -18.36 -28.65 9.89
C LEU A 108 -18.80 -29.82 9.01
N GLU A 109 -19.91 -30.48 9.34
CA GLU A 109 -20.36 -31.67 8.62
C GLU A 109 -20.63 -31.35 7.13
N SER A 110 -19.84 -31.98 6.25
CA SER A 110 -19.89 -31.77 4.80
C SER A 110 -19.68 -30.31 4.36
N SER A 111 -18.95 -29.51 5.16
CA SER A 111 -18.70 -28.08 4.90
C SER A 111 -17.85 -27.77 3.67
N TYR A 112 -17.28 -28.78 3.01
CA TYR A 112 -16.66 -28.66 1.69
C TYR A 112 -17.68 -28.48 0.55
N ILE A 113 -18.97 -28.77 0.80
CA ILE A 113 -20.07 -28.55 -0.14
C ILE A 113 -20.55 -27.09 -0.02
N PRO A 114 -20.75 -26.36 -1.14
CA PRO A 114 -21.30 -25.01 -1.11
C PRO A 114 -22.61 -24.92 -0.31
N PHE A 115 -22.73 -23.85 0.48
CA PHE A 115 -23.84 -23.50 1.37
C PHE A 115 -24.08 -24.43 2.56
N ARG A 116 -23.35 -25.55 2.66
CA ARG A 116 -23.62 -26.53 3.73
C ARG A 116 -23.33 -25.97 5.10
N PHE A 117 -22.21 -25.26 5.25
CA PHE A 117 -21.87 -24.60 6.51
C PHE A 117 -22.90 -23.55 6.88
N SER A 118 -23.34 -22.74 5.91
CA SER A 118 -24.36 -21.71 6.13
C SER A 118 -25.69 -22.31 6.57
N ILE A 119 -26.11 -23.41 5.98
CA ILE A 119 -27.33 -24.13 6.38
C ILE A 119 -27.18 -24.72 7.78
N ASN A 120 -26.05 -25.36 8.09
CA ASN A 120 -25.78 -25.91 9.41
C ASN A 120 -25.77 -24.81 10.47
N LEU A 121 -25.18 -23.65 10.16
CA LEU A 121 -25.18 -22.47 11.01
C LEU A 121 -26.62 -21.98 11.27
N VAL A 122 -27.45 -21.85 10.23
CA VAL A 122 -28.86 -21.44 10.42
C VAL A 122 -29.62 -22.44 11.29
N LYS A 123 -29.47 -23.75 11.03
CA LYS A 123 -30.10 -24.79 11.87
C LYS A 123 -29.63 -24.71 13.31
N HIS A 124 -28.34 -24.51 13.51
CA HIS A 124 -27.75 -24.35 14.83
C HIS A 124 -28.35 -23.12 15.53
N LEU A 125 -28.39 -21.95 14.88
CA LEU A 125 -28.98 -20.72 15.42
C LEU A 125 -30.47 -20.85 15.74
N MET A 126 -31.23 -21.63 14.97
CA MET A 126 -32.66 -21.85 15.22
C MET A 126 -32.94 -22.80 16.38
N ASN A 127 -32.05 -23.76 16.63
CA ASN A 127 -32.23 -24.81 17.63
C ASN A 127 -31.50 -24.54 18.95
N TYR A 128 -30.47 -23.69 18.92
CA TYR A 128 -29.64 -23.37 20.08
C TYR A 128 -30.34 -22.34 20.97
N LYS A 129 -30.46 -22.66 22.27
CA LYS A 129 -31.10 -21.79 23.27
C LYS A 129 -30.11 -20.99 24.12
N GLY A 130 -28.80 -21.14 23.89
CA GLY A 130 -27.75 -20.38 24.56
C GLY A 130 -27.25 -19.17 23.74
N PRO A 131 -26.32 -18.37 24.27
CA PRO A 131 -25.70 -17.26 23.54
C PRO A 131 -24.72 -17.76 22.46
N ILE A 132 -24.82 -17.21 21.25
CA ILE A 132 -24.04 -17.62 20.06
C ILE A 132 -22.52 -17.47 20.26
N TYR A 133 -22.07 -16.56 21.13
CA TYR A 133 -20.64 -16.33 21.40
C TYR A 133 -20.00 -17.40 22.30
N GLU A 134 -20.79 -18.29 22.91
CA GLU A 134 -20.27 -19.45 23.65
C GLU A 134 -19.80 -20.57 22.70
N GLU A 135 -20.21 -20.52 21.43
CA GLU A 135 -19.66 -21.35 20.36
C GLU A 135 -18.28 -20.82 19.94
N LEU A 136 -17.25 -21.31 20.62
CA LEU A 136 -15.84 -20.95 20.40
C LEU A 136 -15.43 -21.03 18.91
N TYR A 137 -16.00 -21.99 18.17
CA TYR A 137 -15.77 -22.13 16.72
C TYR A 137 -16.24 -20.91 15.91
N ILE A 138 -17.47 -20.43 16.17
CA ILE A 138 -18.05 -19.29 15.45
C ILE A 138 -17.23 -18.02 15.74
N LEU A 139 -16.82 -17.85 17.01
CA LEU A 139 -15.99 -16.73 17.41
C LEU A 139 -14.62 -16.75 16.71
N ASP A 140 -13.96 -17.90 16.69
CA ASP A 140 -12.67 -18.08 16.00
C ASP A 140 -12.77 -17.77 14.50
N GLN A 141 -13.80 -18.29 13.82
CA GLN A 141 -13.98 -18.02 12.39
C GLN A 141 -14.33 -16.57 12.11
N SER A 142 -15.13 -15.93 12.97
CA SER A 142 -15.46 -14.51 12.85
C SER A 142 -14.20 -13.64 13.01
N PHE A 143 -13.35 -13.96 13.98
CA PHE A 143 -12.07 -13.30 14.16
C PHE A 143 -11.17 -13.48 12.94
N ILE A 144 -11.04 -14.71 12.43
CA ILE A 144 -10.25 -15.00 11.23
C ILE A 144 -10.76 -14.24 10.01
N LEU A 145 -12.08 -14.14 9.82
CA LEU A 145 -12.66 -13.36 8.72
C LEU A 145 -12.24 -11.88 8.79
N MET A 146 -12.24 -11.28 9.97
CA MET A 146 -11.78 -9.90 10.15
C MET A 146 -10.31 -9.72 9.80
N LEU A 147 -9.47 -10.73 10.04
CA LEU A 147 -8.05 -10.69 9.68
C LEU A 147 -7.79 -10.69 8.15
N PHE A 148 -8.75 -11.09 7.32
CA PHE A 148 -8.60 -10.96 5.86
C PHE A 148 -8.83 -9.52 5.35
N ILE A 149 -9.42 -8.63 6.15
CA ILE A 149 -9.65 -7.23 5.76
C ILE A 149 -8.31 -6.46 5.60
N PRO A 150 -7.37 -6.47 6.58
CA PRO A 150 -6.06 -5.87 6.40
C PRO A 150 -5.30 -6.42 5.19
N PHE A 151 -5.41 -7.72 4.93
CA PHE A 151 -4.81 -8.34 3.74
C PHE A 151 -5.37 -7.74 2.44
N GLY A 152 -6.69 -7.52 2.38
CA GLY A 152 -7.37 -6.82 1.28
C GLY A 152 -6.91 -5.38 1.04
N ILE A 153 -6.40 -4.70 2.09
CA ILE A 153 -5.82 -3.35 2.02
C ILE A 153 -4.39 -3.38 1.48
N LEU A 154 -3.59 -4.38 1.88
CA LEU A 154 -2.16 -4.41 1.60
C LEU A 154 -1.82 -4.89 0.18
N ILE A 155 -2.54 -5.89 -0.33
CA ILE A 155 -2.27 -6.46 -1.66
C ILE A 155 -2.31 -5.42 -2.79
N PRO A 156 -3.29 -4.51 -2.86
CA PRO A 156 -3.31 -3.47 -3.89
C PRO A 156 -2.09 -2.54 -3.87
N ILE A 157 -1.52 -2.32 -2.68
CA ILE A 157 -0.28 -1.54 -2.48
C ILE A 157 0.92 -2.33 -3.00
N VAL A 158 1.03 -3.61 -2.63
CA VAL A 158 2.13 -4.50 -3.04
C VAL A 158 2.22 -4.61 -4.57
N ILE A 159 1.09 -4.81 -5.25
CA ILE A 159 1.08 -4.97 -6.71
C ILE A 159 0.95 -3.65 -7.48
N ASN A 160 0.87 -2.52 -6.77
CA ASN A 160 0.66 -1.19 -7.33
C ASN A 160 -0.57 -1.12 -8.26
N LYS A 161 -1.69 -1.71 -7.83
CA LYS A 161 -2.98 -1.69 -8.56
C LYS A 161 -4.13 -1.26 -7.63
N CYS A 162 -3.93 -0.18 -6.89
CA CYS A 162 -4.93 0.36 -5.94
C CYS A 162 -6.30 0.71 -6.56
N ASN A 163 -6.38 0.88 -7.88
CA ASN A 163 -7.64 1.22 -8.58
C ASN A 163 -8.31 0.03 -9.30
N SER A 164 -7.65 -1.12 -9.43
CA SER A 164 -8.15 -2.23 -10.26
C SER A 164 -8.63 -3.40 -9.42
N LEU A 165 -9.94 -3.47 -9.17
CA LEU A 165 -10.54 -4.60 -8.46
C LEU A 165 -10.24 -5.93 -9.17
N LYS A 166 -10.31 -5.97 -10.50
CA LYS A 166 -10.07 -7.19 -11.30
C LYS A 166 -8.67 -7.77 -11.08
N ALA A 167 -7.64 -6.92 -10.97
CA ALA A 167 -6.28 -7.38 -10.73
C ALA A 167 -6.13 -7.95 -9.30
N ASN A 168 -6.68 -7.24 -8.31
CA ASN A 168 -6.62 -7.66 -6.91
C ASN A 168 -7.43 -8.93 -6.64
N LEU A 169 -8.61 -9.04 -7.24
CA LEU A 169 -9.51 -10.19 -7.06
C LEU A 169 -8.86 -11.51 -7.48
N LYS A 170 -8.09 -11.52 -8.58
CA LYS A 170 -7.33 -12.72 -8.99
C LYS A 170 -6.38 -13.18 -7.89
N ILE A 171 -5.66 -12.25 -7.27
CA ILE A 171 -4.71 -12.56 -6.20
C ILE A 171 -5.45 -13.01 -4.94
N PHE A 172 -6.55 -12.35 -4.57
CA PHE A 172 -7.38 -12.76 -3.45
C PHE A 172 -7.86 -14.21 -3.61
N ILE A 173 -8.40 -14.55 -4.78
CA ILE A 173 -8.88 -15.91 -5.08
C ILE A 173 -7.74 -16.91 -4.98
N VAL A 174 -6.62 -16.69 -5.69
CA VAL A 174 -5.49 -17.63 -5.70
C VAL A 174 -4.92 -17.82 -4.29
N PHE A 175 -4.69 -16.72 -3.56
CA PHE A 175 -4.14 -16.76 -2.21
C PHE A 175 -5.06 -17.49 -1.23
N ILE A 176 -6.36 -17.19 -1.25
CA ILE A 176 -7.32 -17.79 -0.30
C ILE A 176 -7.57 -19.25 -0.63
N LEU A 177 -7.61 -19.63 -1.91
CA LEU A 177 -7.68 -21.03 -2.31
C LEU A 177 -6.45 -21.80 -1.86
N PHE A 178 -5.25 -21.25 -2.10
CA PHE A 178 -4.00 -21.84 -1.61
C PHE A 178 -4.03 -22.04 -0.09
N PHE A 179 -4.43 -21.00 0.66
CA PHE A 179 -4.60 -21.09 2.11
C PHE A 179 -5.61 -22.16 2.51
N SER A 180 -6.77 -22.21 1.87
CA SER A 180 -7.83 -23.16 2.20
C SER A 180 -7.40 -24.61 1.91
N LEU A 181 -6.59 -24.82 0.87
CA LEU A 181 -6.06 -26.13 0.48
C LEU A 181 -4.93 -26.61 1.39
N ILE A 182 -4.09 -25.72 1.95
CA ILE A 182 -3.06 -26.09 2.95
C ILE A 182 -3.68 -26.83 4.14
N PHE A 183 -4.89 -26.43 4.53
CA PHE A 183 -5.61 -27.02 5.66
C PHE A 183 -6.66 -28.06 5.25
N TYR A 184 -6.66 -28.49 3.98
CA TYR A 184 -7.50 -29.59 3.51
C TYR A 184 -6.98 -30.95 4.04
N PRO A 185 -7.86 -31.91 4.35
CA PRO A 185 -9.33 -31.84 4.37
C PRO A 185 -9.89 -31.27 5.68
N ARG A 186 -9.06 -31.12 6.71
CA ARG A 186 -9.50 -31.01 8.10
C ARG A 186 -10.15 -29.67 8.45
N HIS A 187 -9.78 -28.58 7.77
CA HIS A 187 -10.32 -27.24 8.01
C HIS A 187 -10.82 -26.55 6.73
N PHE A 188 -11.00 -27.31 5.64
CA PHE A 188 -11.56 -26.75 4.42
C PHE A 188 -13.06 -26.55 4.57
N ASN A 189 -13.52 -25.33 4.30
CA ASN A 189 -14.92 -24.96 4.34
C ASN A 189 -15.20 -24.00 3.19
N PHE A 190 -16.07 -24.41 2.26
CA PHE A 190 -16.34 -23.67 1.03
C PHE A 190 -16.91 -22.28 1.32
N ASP A 191 -17.88 -22.20 2.22
CA ASP A 191 -18.57 -20.94 2.53
C ASP A 191 -17.62 -19.95 3.19
N LEU A 192 -16.79 -20.42 4.14
CA LEU A 192 -15.78 -19.60 4.78
C LEU A 192 -14.69 -19.15 3.80
N THR A 193 -14.29 -20.00 2.84
CA THR A 193 -13.38 -19.61 1.75
C THR A 193 -13.96 -18.44 0.95
N VAL A 194 -15.24 -18.50 0.59
CA VAL A 194 -15.92 -17.39 -0.12
C VAL A 194 -15.99 -16.14 0.76
N LEU A 195 -16.36 -16.28 2.04
CA LEU A 195 -16.45 -15.16 2.98
C LEU A 195 -15.09 -14.47 3.20
N ARG A 196 -13.98 -15.22 3.23
CA ARG A 196 -12.62 -14.66 3.29
C ARG A 196 -12.31 -13.82 2.04
N ILE A 197 -12.77 -14.25 0.86
CA ILE A 197 -12.59 -13.46 -0.38
C ILE A 197 -13.40 -12.16 -0.29
N LEU A 198 -14.62 -12.22 0.22
CA LEU A 198 -15.46 -11.04 0.45
C LEU A 198 -14.83 -10.07 1.47
N ALA A 199 -14.20 -10.58 2.53
CA ALA A 199 -13.45 -9.77 3.49
C ALA A 199 -12.28 -9.03 2.85
N CYS A 200 -11.52 -9.68 1.95
CA CYS A 200 -10.48 -9.01 1.17
C CYS A 200 -11.05 -7.92 0.24
N ILE A 201 -12.20 -8.17 -0.40
CA ILE A 201 -12.89 -7.18 -1.23
C ILE A 201 -13.31 -5.96 -0.39
N LEU A 202 -13.82 -6.19 0.82
CA LEU A 202 -14.13 -5.11 1.77
C LEU A 202 -12.88 -4.28 2.10
N GLY A 203 -11.76 -4.93 2.40
CA GLY A 203 -10.47 -4.27 2.60
C GLY A 203 -10.04 -3.40 1.41
N PHE A 204 -10.19 -3.90 0.19
CA PHE A 204 -9.90 -3.13 -1.03
C PHE A 204 -10.75 -1.85 -1.12
N TYR A 205 -12.05 -1.92 -0.82
CA TYR A 205 -12.92 -0.75 -0.87
C TYR A 205 -12.62 0.26 0.25
N ILE A 206 -12.21 -0.20 1.43
CA ILE A 206 -11.72 0.67 2.50
C ILE A 206 -10.50 1.46 2.02
N LEU A 207 -9.50 0.80 1.42
CA LEU A 207 -8.34 1.49 0.84
C LEU A 207 -8.76 2.52 -0.21
N ARG A 208 -9.63 2.11 -1.14
CA ARG A 208 -10.09 2.97 -2.24
C ARG A 208 -10.80 4.22 -1.71
N PHE A 209 -11.58 4.09 -0.64
CA PHE A 209 -12.24 5.21 0.02
C PHE A 209 -11.22 6.25 0.53
N PHE A 210 -10.15 5.79 1.20
CA PHE A 210 -9.10 6.68 1.70
C PHE A 210 -8.31 7.36 0.57
N ILE A 211 -7.98 6.63 -0.50
CA ILE A 211 -7.28 7.21 -1.67
C ILE A 211 -8.12 8.31 -2.32
N ASN A 212 -9.42 8.07 -2.51
CA ASN A 212 -10.31 9.06 -3.13
C ASN A 212 -10.45 10.32 -2.26
N ARG A 213 -10.49 10.18 -0.94
CA ARG A 213 -10.50 11.33 -0.02
C ARG A 213 -9.20 12.13 -0.03
N SER A 214 -8.06 11.47 -0.18
CA SER A 214 -6.76 12.15 -0.27
C SER A 214 -6.66 13.02 -1.53
N LYS A 215 -7.17 12.52 -2.67
CA LYS A 215 -7.19 13.28 -3.94
C LYS A 215 -8.11 14.50 -3.92
N ALA A 216 -9.16 14.49 -3.12
CA ALA A 216 -10.08 15.63 -2.99
C ALA A 216 -9.54 16.78 -2.12
N LYS A 217 -8.39 16.58 -1.45
CA LYS A 217 -7.73 17.59 -0.59
C LYS A 217 -6.50 18.23 -1.24
N GLN A 218 -6.09 17.78 -2.42
CA GLN A 218 -5.02 18.36 -3.24
C GLN A 218 -5.64 19.26 -4.30
#